data_AF-A0A7Y5R0Q4-F1
#
_entry.id   AF-A0A7Y5R0Q4-F1
#
_cell.length_a   1.000
_cell.length_b   1.000
_cell.length_c   1.000
_cell.angle_alpha   90.00
_cell.angle_beta   90.00
_cell.angle_gamma   90.00
#
_symmetry.space_group_name_H-M   'P 1'
#
loop_
_entity.id
_entity.type
_entity.pdbx_description
1 polymer ?
#
loop_
_entity_poly.entity_id
_entity_poly.type
_entity_poly.pdbx_seq_one_letter_code
_entity_poly.pdbx_strand_id
1 'polypeptide(L)'
;MRNNRRSALLASLFLATACVAVRELSAHERGDPVEVRHARMLERLAAGVPTDSLARLYVVALDAPAERGADLLDAVSCQRLRLDWAYGRGPARIAIARMTDSLFTTPALRDRWEDAQRRWPIAGGVDFSCVRGLVPAADSLSE
;
A
#
# COMPACT_ATOMS: atom_id res chain seq x y z
N MET A 1 16.22 -15.49 -30.07
CA MET A 1 16.72 -15.72 -28.69
C MET A 1 17.25 -14.42 -28.08
N ARG A 2 16.37 -13.52 -27.64
CA ARG A 2 16.72 -12.30 -26.89
C ARG A 2 15.49 -11.95 -26.04
N ASN A 3 15.36 -12.50 -24.83
CA ASN A 3 14.35 -12.01 -23.86
C ASN A 3 14.59 -12.37 -22.38
N ASN A 4 15.71 -13.00 -22.01
CA ASN A 4 15.92 -13.44 -20.62
C ASN A 4 16.61 -12.42 -19.69
N ARG A 5 16.89 -11.19 -20.14
CA ARG A 5 17.61 -10.20 -19.30
C ARG A 5 16.72 -9.24 -18.50
N ARG A 6 15.42 -9.14 -18.82
CA ARG A 6 14.50 -8.22 -18.11
C ARG A 6 13.92 -8.81 -16.82
N SER A 7 13.68 -10.13 -16.78
CA SER A 7 13.13 -10.81 -15.59
C SER A 7 14.11 -10.83 -14.40
N ALA A 8 15.42 -10.81 -14.66
CA ALA A 8 16.43 -10.76 -13.60
C ALA A 8 16.46 -9.41 -12.87
N LEU A 9 16.12 -8.30 -13.53
CA LEU A 9 16.14 -6.96 -12.94
C LEU A 9 14.95 -6.71 -12.00
N LEU A 10 13.77 -7.27 -12.31
CA LEU A 10 12.58 -7.16 -11.46
C LEU A 10 12.69 -8.02 -10.19
N ALA A 11 13.24 -9.24 -10.31
CA ALA A 11 13.53 -10.08 -9.14
C ALA A 11 14.57 -9.44 -8.20
N SER A 12 15.55 -8.72 -8.76
CA SER A 12 16.57 -8.01 -7.98
C SER A 12 16.01 -6.80 -7.21
N LEU A 13 15.02 -6.09 -7.77
CA LEU A 13 14.34 -5.01 -7.05
C LEU A 13 13.49 -5.53 -5.87
N PHE A 14 12.80 -6.66 -6.05
CA PHE A 14 11.96 -7.24 -5.00
C PHE A 14 12.76 -7.85 -3.83
N LEU A 15 13.90 -8.48 -4.11
CA LEU A 15 14.83 -8.91 -3.06
C LEU A 15 15.48 -7.72 -2.34
N ALA A 16 15.70 -6.59 -3.02
CA ALA A 16 16.21 -5.38 -2.38
C ALA A 16 15.19 -4.78 -1.41
N THR A 17 13.89 -4.75 -1.74
CA THR A 17 12.85 -4.18 -0.85
C THR A 17 12.60 -5.06 0.39
N ALA A 18 12.60 -6.38 0.25
CA ALA A 18 12.50 -7.29 1.41
C ALA A 18 13.77 -7.23 2.30
N CYS A 19 14.95 -7.05 1.71
CA CYS A 19 16.18 -6.81 2.46
C CYS A 19 16.20 -5.46 3.17
N VAL A 20 15.53 -4.42 2.66
CA VAL A 20 15.43 -3.11 3.34
C VAL A 20 14.61 -3.22 4.62
N ALA A 21 13.49 -3.94 4.61
CA ALA A 21 12.69 -4.15 5.82
C ALA A 21 13.44 -4.95 6.91
N VAL A 22 14.25 -5.95 6.52
CA VAL A 22 15.06 -6.73 7.47
C VAL A 22 16.32 -5.99 7.92
N ARG A 23 16.95 -5.16 7.07
CA ARG A 23 18.09 -4.31 7.46
C ARG A 23 17.69 -3.17 8.39
N GLU A 24 16.51 -2.58 8.24
CA GLU A 24 16.01 -1.59 9.21
C GLU A 24 15.80 -2.20 10.60
N LEU A 25 15.40 -3.47 10.69
CA LEU A 25 15.31 -4.21 11.94
C LEU A 25 16.70 -4.51 12.57
N SER A 26 17.73 -4.79 11.78
CA SER A 26 19.09 -5.04 12.29
C SER A 26 19.89 -3.76 12.61
N ALA A 27 19.55 -2.61 12.02
CA ALA A 27 20.11 -1.31 12.42
C ALA A 27 19.50 -0.80 13.75
N HIS A 28 18.35 -1.35 14.15
CA HIS A 28 17.58 -0.93 15.32
C HIS A 28 18.23 -1.26 16.67
N GLU A 29 19.18 -2.20 16.72
CA GLU A 29 19.88 -2.56 17.97
C GLU A 29 20.96 -1.54 18.40
N ARG A 30 21.24 -0.52 17.57
CA ARG A 30 22.11 0.62 17.91
C ARG A 30 21.39 1.98 17.93
N GLY A 31 20.07 2.00 17.77
CA GLY A 31 19.27 3.23 17.74
C GLY A 31 19.11 3.88 19.11
N ASP A 32 18.89 5.19 19.12
CA ASP A 32 18.52 5.94 20.32
C ASP A 32 17.31 5.27 21.01
N PRO A 33 17.35 4.99 22.33
CA PRO A 33 16.22 4.44 23.07
C PRO A 33 14.87 5.14 22.82
N VAL A 34 14.89 6.45 22.50
CA VAL A 34 13.71 7.23 22.13
C VAL A 34 13.14 6.77 20.78
N GLU A 35 13.99 6.57 19.77
CA GLU A 35 13.57 6.09 18.45
C GLU A 35 13.00 4.67 18.53
N VAL A 36 13.65 3.78 19.30
CA VAL A 36 13.16 2.41 19.52
C VAL A 36 11.79 2.41 20.18
N ARG A 37 11.59 3.28 21.18
CA ARG A 37 10.29 3.44 21.84
C ARG A 37 9.23 3.96 20.87
N HIS A 38 9.56 4.94 20.05
CA HIS A 38 8.64 5.51 19.06
C HIS A 38 8.27 4.48 17.99
N ALA A 39 9.24 3.73 17.46
CA ALA A 39 8.97 2.65 16.50
C ALA A 39 8.01 1.61 17.10
N ARG A 40 8.27 1.14 18.32
CA ARG A 40 7.37 0.20 19.02
C ARG A 40 5.97 0.78 19.25
N MET A 41 5.85 2.07 19.51
CA MET A 41 4.55 2.73 19.66
C MET A 41 3.79 2.76 18.34
N LEU A 42 4.43 3.18 17.25
CA LEU A 42 3.84 3.16 15.90
C LEU A 42 3.41 1.75 15.51
N GLU A 43 4.20 0.75 15.87
CA GLU A 43 3.89 -0.65 15.61
C GLU A 43 2.64 -1.15 16.33
N ARG A 44 2.48 -0.76 17.59
CA ARG A 44 1.26 -1.06 18.36
C ARG A 44 0.04 -0.36 17.78
N LEU A 45 0.19 0.90 17.36
CA LEU A 45 -0.89 1.64 16.70
C LEU A 45 -1.27 1.00 15.37
N ALA A 46 -0.28 0.59 14.58
CA ALA A 46 -0.50 -0.07 13.29
C ALA A 46 -1.27 -1.39 13.42
N ALA A 47 -1.06 -2.14 14.50
CA ALA A 47 -1.80 -3.37 14.78
C ALA A 47 -3.32 -3.15 14.98
N GLY A 48 -3.74 -1.93 15.33
CA GLY A 48 -5.15 -1.55 15.46
C GLY A 48 -5.81 -1.03 14.18
N VAL A 49 -5.07 -0.90 13.08
CA VAL A 49 -5.60 -0.35 11.81
C VAL A 49 -6.29 -1.47 11.02
N PRO A 50 -7.61 -1.38 10.76
CA PRO A 50 -8.35 -2.42 10.05
C PRO A 50 -8.12 -2.33 8.54
N THR A 51 -7.32 -3.25 8.00
CA THR A 51 -6.96 -3.26 6.57
C THR A 51 -7.79 -4.22 5.72
N ASP A 52 -8.69 -5.01 6.30
CA ASP A 52 -9.47 -6.05 5.58
C ASP A 52 -10.25 -5.51 4.38
N SER A 53 -10.88 -4.35 4.54
CA SER A 53 -11.64 -3.72 3.45
C SER A 53 -10.72 -3.29 2.30
N LEU A 54 -9.51 -2.79 2.62
CA LEU A 54 -8.52 -2.45 1.62
C LEU A 54 -7.96 -3.70 0.94
N ALA A 55 -7.70 -4.77 1.71
CA ALA A 55 -7.22 -6.03 1.18
C ALA A 55 -8.21 -6.63 0.17
N ARG A 56 -9.52 -6.62 0.50
CA ARG A 56 -10.58 -7.05 -0.42
C ARG A 56 -10.62 -6.21 -1.68
N LEU A 57 -10.50 -4.88 -1.57
CA LEU A 57 -10.44 -3.99 -2.74
C LEU A 57 -9.25 -4.32 -3.65
N TYR A 58 -8.07 -4.59 -3.08
CA TYR A 58 -6.91 -5.04 -3.85
C TYR A 58 -7.19 -6.33 -4.63
N VAL A 59 -7.77 -7.34 -3.98
CA VAL A 59 -8.08 -8.62 -4.64
C VAL A 59 -9.13 -8.44 -5.74
N VAL A 60 -10.18 -7.63 -5.50
CA VAL A 60 -11.19 -7.33 -6.52
C VAL A 60 -10.57 -6.58 -7.69
N ALA A 61 -9.70 -5.60 -7.42
CA ALA A 61 -8.98 -4.89 -8.46
C ALA A 61 -8.19 -5.87 -9.33
N LEU A 62 -7.45 -6.81 -8.74
CA LEU A 62 -6.67 -7.79 -9.49
C LEU A 62 -7.46 -8.57 -10.54
N ASP A 63 -8.73 -8.85 -10.31
CA ASP A 63 -9.58 -9.60 -11.27
C ASP A 63 -10.35 -8.70 -12.23
N ALA A 64 -10.29 -7.39 -12.04
CA ALA A 64 -11.10 -6.48 -12.82
C ALA A 64 -10.63 -6.40 -14.27
N PRO A 65 -11.56 -6.21 -15.22
CA PRO A 65 -11.22 -6.04 -16.62
C PRO A 65 -10.48 -4.70 -16.83
N ALA A 66 -9.77 -4.57 -17.96
CA ALA A 66 -8.89 -3.43 -18.23
C ALA A 66 -9.62 -2.07 -18.11
N GLU A 67 -10.86 -2.04 -18.57
CA GLU A 67 -11.72 -0.85 -18.64
C GLU A 67 -12.16 -0.36 -17.25
N ARG A 68 -12.09 -1.20 -16.22
CA ARG A 68 -12.47 -0.86 -14.83
C ARG A 68 -11.26 -0.71 -13.90
N GLY A 69 -10.04 -0.88 -14.42
CA GLY A 69 -8.82 -0.84 -13.62
C GLY A 69 -8.62 0.52 -12.95
N ALA A 70 -8.88 1.61 -13.66
CA ALA A 70 -8.75 2.97 -13.14
C ALA A 70 -9.68 3.22 -11.94
N ASP A 71 -10.99 2.98 -12.10
CA ASP A 71 -11.98 3.19 -11.04
C ASP A 71 -11.65 2.42 -9.75
N LEU A 72 -11.12 1.20 -9.89
CA LEU A 72 -10.77 0.37 -8.73
C LEU A 72 -9.45 0.79 -8.09
N LEU A 73 -8.49 1.30 -8.87
CA LEU A 73 -7.28 1.91 -8.32
C LEU A 73 -7.59 3.21 -7.57
N ASP A 74 -8.57 3.98 -8.05
CA ASP A 74 -9.10 5.13 -7.32
C ASP A 74 -9.72 4.66 -6.01
N ALA A 75 -10.62 3.67 -6.03
CA ALA A 75 -11.22 3.11 -4.80
C ALA A 75 -10.17 2.62 -3.78
N VAL A 76 -9.11 1.94 -4.24
CA VAL A 76 -7.96 1.55 -3.40
C VAL A 76 -7.28 2.78 -2.79
N SER A 77 -7.01 3.81 -3.59
CA SER A 77 -6.35 5.04 -3.15
C SER A 77 -7.20 5.80 -2.13
N CYS A 78 -8.51 5.86 -2.36
CA CYS A 78 -9.47 6.50 -1.47
C CYS A 78 -9.56 5.79 -0.12
N GLN A 79 -9.55 4.46 -0.13
CA GLN A 79 -9.52 3.70 1.11
C GLN A 79 -8.20 3.88 1.88
N ARG A 80 -7.05 4.00 1.19
CA ARG A 80 -5.77 4.33 1.83
C ARG A 80 -5.81 5.70 2.49
N LEU A 81 -6.34 6.72 1.81
CA LEU A 81 -6.52 8.05 2.38
C LEU A 81 -7.43 8.04 3.60
N ARG A 82 -8.51 7.25 3.57
CA ARG A 82 -9.40 7.09 4.72
C ARG A 82 -8.67 6.50 5.93
N LEU A 83 -7.79 5.52 5.72
CA LEU A 83 -6.97 4.95 6.80
C LEU A 83 -5.95 5.96 7.32
N ASP A 84 -5.27 6.69 6.43
CA ASP A 84 -4.34 7.76 6.80
C ASP A 84 -5.02 8.83 7.66
N TRP A 85 -6.26 9.21 7.32
CA TRP A 85 -7.05 10.19 8.07
C TRP A 85 -7.52 9.66 9.43
N ALA A 86 -8.06 8.44 9.46
CA ALA A 86 -8.64 7.86 10.68
C ALA A 86 -7.60 7.43 11.72
N TYR A 87 -6.42 6.96 11.28
CA TYR A 87 -5.42 6.34 12.16
C TYR A 87 -4.06 7.05 12.15
N GLY A 88 -3.92 8.10 11.35
CA GLY A 88 -2.66 8.80 11.12
C GLY A 88 -1.78 8.08 10.09
N ARG A 89 -1.04 8.89 9.31
CA ARG A 89 -0.21 8.41 8.20
C ARG A 89 0.84 7.37 8.63
N GLY A 90 1.46 7.53 9.80
CA GLY A 90 2.51 6.60 10.28
C GLY A 90 1.96 5.18 10.48
N PRO A 91 1.02 4.99 11.44
CA PRO A 91 0.40 3.69 11.69
C PRO A 91 -0.29 3.09 10.46
N ALA A 92 -1.03 3.90 9.70
CA ALA A 92 -1.72 3.44 8.51
C ALA A 92 -0.76 2.90 7.45
N ARG A 93 0.37 3.59 7.17
CA ARG A 93 1.36 3.11 6.20
C ARG A 93 1.99 1.78 6.61
N ILE A 94 2.31 1.60 7.89
CA ILE A 94 2.86 0.33 8.40
C ILE A 94 1.85 -0.80 8.23
N ALA A 95 0.59 -0.56 8.61
CA ALA A 95 -0.47 -1.56 8.47
C ALA A 95 -0.75 -1.93 7.01
N ILE A 96 -0.79 -0.93 6.12
CA ILE A 96 -0.97 -1.14 4.68
C ILE A 96 0.21 -1.95 4.11
N ALA A 97 1.45 -1.63 4.49
CA ALA A 97 2.63 -2.37 4.03
C ALA A 97 2.56 -3.86 4.44
N ARG A 98 2.25 -4.14 5.70
CA ARG A 98 2.04 -5.52 6.19
C ARG A 98 0.95 -6.27 5.44
N MET A 99 -0.18 -5.60 5.21
CA MET A 99 -1.28 -6.16 4.44
C MET A 99 -0.83 -6.49 3.02
N THR A 100 -0.15 -5.57 2.32
CA THR A 100 0.35 -5.82 0.96
C THR A 100 1.39 -6.95 0.93
N ASP A 101 2.31 -7.00 1.90
CA ASP A 101 3.29 -8.08 2.00
C ASP A 101 2.59 -9.44 2.18
N SER A 102 1.59 -9.50 3.05
CA SER A 102 0.77 -10.71 3.22
C SER A 102 0.04 -11.11 1.94
N LEU A 103 -0.48 -10.16 1.16
CA LEU A 103 -1.15 -10.47 -0.10
C LEU A 103 -0.16 -11.05 -1.13
N PHE A 104 1.03 -10.47 -1.26
CA PHE A 104 2.00 -10.85 -2.30
C PHE A 104 2.95 -11.99 -1.91
N THR A 105 2.92 -12.45 -0.66
CA THR A 105 3.58 -13.71 -0.27
C THR A 105 2.87 -14.94 -0.82
N THR A 106 1.59 -14.83 -1.20
CA THR A 106 0.84 -15.91 -1.85
C THR A 106 1.15 -15.92 -3.36
N PRO A 107 1.73 -17.00 -3.92
CA PRO A 107 2.11 -17.05 -5.34
C PRO A 107 0.97 -16.73 -6.30
N ALA A 108 -0.22 -17.29 -6.07
CA ALA A 108 -1.38 -17.05 -6.92
C ALA A 108 -1.80 -15.57 -6.99
N LEU A 109 -1.70 -14.83 -5.88
CA LEU A 109 -2.01 -13.40 -5.86
C LEU A 109 -0.91 -12.57 -6.50
N ARG A 110 0.35 -12.99 -6.34
CA ARG A 110 1.49 -12.38 -7.03
C ARG A 110 1.38 -12.51 -8.55
N ASP A 111 1.07 -13.71 -9.05
CA ASP A 111 0.93 -13.95 -10.49
C ASP A 111 -0.20 -13.09 -11.09
N ARG A 112 -1.35 -13.03 -10.39
CA ARG A 112 -2.48 -12.17 -10.75
C ARG A 112 -2.12 -10.69 -10.77
N TRP A 113 -1.25 -10.25 -9.85
CA TRP A 113 -0.74 -8.89 -9.82
C TRP A 113 0.16 -8.57 -11.01
N GLU A 114 1.07 -9.47 -11.36
CA GLU A 114 1.89 -9.31 -12.55
C GLU A 114 1.03 -9.27 -13.83
N ASP A 115 -0.02 -10.09 -13.91
CA ASP A 115 -1.00 -10.04 -15.00
C ASP A 115 -1.80 -8.74 -15.02
N ALA A 116 -2.24 -8.23 -13.87
CA ALA A 116 -2.92 -6.94 -13.76
C ALA A 116 -2.01 -5.79 -14.24
N GLN A 117 -0.73 -5.78 -13.85
CA GLN A 117 0.25 -4.80 -14.31
C GLN A 117 0.49 -4.85 -15.83
N ARG A 118 0.44 -6.05 -16.43
CA ARG A 118 0.52 -6.19 -17.89
C ARG A 118 -0.72 -5.65 -18.60
N ARG A 119 -1.91 -5.85 -18.01
CA ARG A 119 -3.20 -5.40 -18.56
C ARG A 119 -3.44 -3.90 -18.40
N TRP A 120 -2.92 -3.31 -17.33
CA TRP A 120 -3.06 -1.89 -17.03
C TRP A 120 -1.70 -1.21 -17.17
N PRO A 121 -1.29 -0.81 -18.39
CA PRO A 121 -0.18 0.12 -18.53
C PRO A 121 -0.65 1.43 -17.88
N ILE A 122 -0.27 1.65 -16.62
CA ILE A 122 -0.68 2.83 -15.84
C ILE A 122 -0.10 4.06 -16.56
N ALA A 123 -0.90 4.65 -17.43
CA ALA A 123 -0.64 5.86 -18.16
C ALA A 123 -1.51 6.95 -17.53
N GLY A 124 -0.90 7.81 -16.71
CA GLY A 124 -1.58 8.98 -16.14
C GLY A 124 -2.10 8.77 -14.73
N GLY A 125 -1.89 9.80 -13.90
CA GLY A 125 -2.03 9.77 -12.45
C GLY A 125 -3.42 9.41 -11.95
N VAL A 126 -3.41 8.76 -10.80
CA VAL A 126 -4.57 8.50 -9.92
C VAL A 126 -5.30 9.81 -9.64
N ASP A 127 -6.62 9.86 -9.87
CA ASP A 127 -7.46 11.00 -9.51
C ASP A 127 -7.87 10.88 -8.03
N PHE A 128 -7.60 11.93 -7.25
CA PHE A 128 -7.83 11.93 -5.79
C PHE A 128 -9.20 12.51 -5.39
N SER A 129 -10.17 12.50 -6.32
CA SER A 129 -11.50 13.11 -6.14
C SER A 129 -12.30 12.61 -4.93
N CYS A 130 -11.99 11.45 -4.36
CA CYS A 130 -12.69 10.90 -3.18
C CYS A 130 -12.53 11.69 -1.87
N VAL A 131 -11.60 12.65 -1.77
CA VAL A 131 -11.46 13.47 -0.56
C VAL A 131 -12.62 14.47 -0.42
N ARG A 132 -13.29 14.83 -1.53
CA ARG A 132 -14.36 15.84 -1.55
C ARG A 132 -15.65 15.44 -0.82
N GLY A 133 -15.82 14.16 -0.45
CA GLY A 133 -17.00 13.67 0.27
C GLY A 133 -16.82 13.39 1.77
N LEU A 134 -15.60 13.50 2.31
CA LEU A 134 -15.28 13.14 3.70
C LEU A 134 -14.94 14.32 4.60
N VAL A 135 -14.84 15.53 4.03
CA VAL A 135 -14.83 16.76 4.81
C VAL A 135 -16.28 17.26 4.82
N PRO A 136 -17.00 17.24 5.97
CA PRO A 136 -18.24 18.02 6.05
C PRO A 136 -17.85 19.45 5.68
N ALA A 137 -18.55 20.06 4.72
CA ALA A 137 -18.30 21.42 4.28
C ALA A 137 -18.06 22.29 5.52
N ALA A 138 -16.81 22.74 5.71
CA ALA A 138 -16.43 23.60 6.83
C ALA A 138 -16.96 25.04 6.65
N ASP A 139 -17.97 25.22 5.80
CA ASP A 139 -18.60 26.49 5.45
C ASP A 139 -19.87 26.76 6.30
N SER A 140 -19.90 26.31 7.55
CA SER A 140 -20.98 26.68 8.49
C SER A 140 -20.49 27.11 9.88
N LEU A 141 -19.20 27.47 10.00
CA LEU A 141 -18.67 28.16 11.19
C LEU A 141 -17.96 29.44 10.79
N SER A 142 -18.67 30.33 10.12
CA SER A 142 -18.41 31.77 10.12
C SER A 142 -19.69 32.50 9.75
N GLU A 143 -20.22 33.19 10.77
CA GLU A 143 -21.30 34.20 10.79
C GLU A 143 -22.77 33.72 10.76
#